data_AF-A0A7C1AGX5-F1
#
_entry.id   AF-A0A7C1AGX5-F1
#
_cell.length_a   1.000
_cell.length_b   1.000
_cell.length_c   1.000
_cell.angle_alpha   90.00
_cell.angle_beta   90.00
_cell.angle_gamma   90.00
#
_symmetry.space_group_name_H-M   'P 1'
#
loop_
_entity.id
_entity.type
_entity.pdbx_description
1 polymer ?
#
loop_
_entity_poly.entity_id
_entity_poly.type
_entity_poly.pdbx_seq_one_letter_code
_entity_poly.pdbx_strand_id
1 'polypeptide(L)'
;MINNIETKNNLFEKLKRKKTIIKKQPAHTSIFFQLNFDEKGAYIKVVDKAKKDIEADYEYYNGYTRYVLKSIKNIKDKKSFHIDWAVFSDRIYLSENEHLIEQLKLCDNFVNDKFKRISFKEDLVRVLLTIEEKNSSLMVKIIYVYNEKELSKVLFLNENHIYCQGKIFQVLP
;
A
#
# COMPACT_ATOMS: atom_id res chain seq x y z
N MET A 1 68.83 3.08 -15.34
CA MET A 1 68.22 2.56 -14.10
C MET A 1 67.03 3.42 -13.76
N ILE A 2 65.84 2.81 -13.77
CA ILE A 2 64.53 3.45 -13.59
C ILE A 2 64.09 3.17 -12.15
N ASN A 3 63.53 4.17 -11.46
CA ASN A 3 62.27 4.09 -10.69
C ASN A 3 62.21 5.19 -9.62
N ASN A 4 61.20 6.05 -9.68
CA ASN A 4 60.18 6.12 -8.61
C ASN A 4 59.07 7.10 -8.97
N ILE A 5 58.01 6.57 -9.57
CA ILE A 5 56.68 7.19 -9.64
C ILE A 5 55.79 6.33 -8.75
N GLU A 6 55.68 6.65 -7.46
CA GLU A 6 54.94 5.79 -6.52
C GLU A 6 54.12 6.57 -5.46
N THR A 7 53.53 7.70 -5.83
CA THR A 7 52.69 8.49 -4.89
C THR A 7 51.25 8.74 -5.35
N LYS A 8 50.86 8.40 -6.58
CA LYS A 8 49.48 8.65 -7.06
C LYS A 8 48.46 7.57 -6.69
N ASN A 9 48.88 6.35 -6.33
CA ASN A 9 47.94 5.24 -6.10
C ASN A 9 47.37 5.16 -4.67
N ASN A 10 47.94 5.88 -3.70
CA ASN A 10 47.56 5.74 -2.29
C ASN A 10 46.36 6.62 -1.86
N LEU A 11 46.13 7.75 -2.52
CA LEU A 11 45.01 8.64 -2.18
C LEU A 11 43.68 8.11 -2.74
N PHE A 12 43.70 7.58 -3.96
CA PHE A 12 42.52 7.02 -4.62
C PHE A 12 41.99 5.78 -3.89
N GLU A 13 42.88 4.92 -3.38
CA GLU A 13 42.49 3.76 -2.57
C GLU A 13 41.94 4.15 -1.18
N LYS A 14 42.41 5.27 -0.59
CA LYS A 14 41.87 5.80 0.67
C LYS A 14 40.50 6.46 0.51
N LEU A 15 40.20 7.03 -0.66
CA LEU A 15 38.91 7.68 -0.97
C LEU A 15 37.89 6.72 -1.59
N LYS A 16 38.33 5.53 -2.00
CA LYS A 16 37.45 4.46 -2.46
C LYS A 16 36.53 4.12 -1.29
N ARG A 17 35.27 4.53 -1.37
CA ARG A 17 34.23 4.09 -0.44
C ARG A 17 34.33 2.58 -0.39
N LYS A 18 34.82 2.03 0.73
CA LYS A 18 34.56 0.64 1.08
C LYS A 18 33.05 0.54 0.95
N LYS A 19 32.57 -0.21 -0.05
CA LYS A 19 31.17 -0.60 -0.09
C LYS A 19 31.01 -1.30 1.23
N THR A 20 30.48 -0.61 2.23
CA THR A 20 29.99 -1.25 3.43
C THR A 20 28.91 -2.13 2.87
N ILE A 21 29.27 -3.38 2.62
CA ILE A 21 28.30 -4.44 2.45
C ILE A 21 27.66 -4.42 3.83
N ILE A 22 26.59 -3.63 3.96
CA ILE A 22 25.65 -3.78 5.05
C ILE A 22 25.33 -5.26 4.94
N LYS A 23 25.85 -6.05 5.89
CA LYS A 23 25.52 -7.47 5.97
C LYS A 23 24.00 -7.48 5.92
N LYS A 24 23.43 -8.00 4.84
CA LYS A 24 21.99 -8.20 4.71
C LYS A 24 21.62 -9.09 5.89
N GLN A 25 21.18 -8.48 6.99
CA GLN A 25 20.44 -9.22 7.98
C GLN A 25 19.20 -9.72 7.23
N PRO A 26 18.91 -11.03 7.31
CA PRO A 26 17.73 -11.58 6.64
C PRO A 26 16.51 -10.77 7.08
N ALA A 27 15.59 -10.49 6.17
CA ALA A 27 14.29 -9.94 6.54
C ALA A 27 13.75 -10.78 7.70
N HIS A 28 13.74 -10.22 8.91
CA HIS A 28 13.66 -11.00 10.14
C HIS A 28 12.31 -11.73 10.26
N THR A 29 11.31 -11.36 9.45
CA THR A 29 9.98 -11.95 9.43
C THR A 29 9.34 -11.71 8.05
N SER A 30 8.55 -12.65 7.54
CA SER A 30 7.72 -12.38 6.36
C SER A 30 6.58 -11.45 6.75
N ILE A 31 6.41 -10.37 6.00
CA ILE A 31 5.39 -9.35 6.29
C ILE A 31 4.31 -9.32 5.22
N PHE A 32 3.14 -8.83 5.61
CA PHE A 32 1.99 -8.67 4.75
C PHE A 32 1.36 -7.30 4.99
N PHE A 33 0.90 -6.68 3.90
CA PHE A 33 0.06 -5.50 3.98
C PHE A 33 -1.39 -6.00 4.01
N GLN A 34 -2.09 -5.81 5.11
CA GLN A 34 -3.46 -6.28 5.27
C GLN A 34 -4.45 -5.14 5.11
N LEU A 35 -5.34 -5.24 4.11
CA LEU A 35 -6.49 -4.36 3.94
C LEU A 35 -7.56 -4.68 4.99
N ASN A 36 -8.00 -3.65 5.69
CA ASN A 36 -9.06 -3.69 6.68
C ASN A 36 -10.04 -2.52 6.48
N PHE A 37 -11.22 -2.61 7.10
CA PHE A 37 -12.26 -1.58 7.04
C PHE A 37 -12.78 -1.28 8.44
N ASP A 38 -13.13 -0.02 8.67
CA ASP A 38 -13.84 0.45 9.86
C ASP A 38 -14.89 1.53 9.46
N GLU A 39 -15.43 2.24 10.44
CA GLU A 39 -16.42 3.31 10.23
C GLU A 39 -15.87 4.51 9.44
N LYS A 40 -14.55 4.76 9.45
CA LYS A 40 -13.90 5.84 8.69
C LYS A 40 -13.52 5.40 7.27
N GLY A 41 -13.32 4.11 7.05
CA GLY A 41 -13.14 3.53 5.72
C GLY A 41 -12.03 2.49 5.66
N ALA A 42 -11.43 2.37 4.47
CA ALA A 42 -10.37 1.41 4.21
C ALA A 42 -9.03 1.87 4.79
N TYR A 43 -8.35 0.98 5.51
CA TYR A 43 -7.01 1.22 6.03
C TYR A 43 -6.13 -0.01 5.90
N ILE A 44 -4.82 0.19 5.98
CA ILE A 44 -3.84 -0.89 5.93
C ILE A 44 -3.15 -1.11 7.28
N LYS A 45 -2.82 -2.38 7.54
CA LYS A 45 -1.93 -2.80 8.63
C LYS A 45 -0.73 -3.54 8.08
N VAL A 46 0.39 -3.48 8.79
CA VAL A 46 1.54 -4.35 8.53
C VAL A 46 1.49 -5.49 9.53
N VAL A 47 1.37 -6.72 9.04
CA VAL A 47 1.22 -7.91 9.88
C VAL A 47 2.24 -8.99 9.53
N ASP A 48 2.54 -9.86 10.48
CA ASP A 48 3.32 -11.08 10.24
C ASP A 48 2.45 -12.26 9.73
N LYS A 49 3.06 -13.44 9.60
CA LYS A 49 2.35 -14.68 9.23
C LYS A 49 1.28 -15.11 10.25
N ALA A 50 1.42 -14.72 11.52
CA ALA A 50 0.47 -15.00 12.58
C ALA A 50 -0.67 -13.96 12.64
N LYS A 51 -0.71 -13.03 11.68
CA LYS A 51 -1.66 -11.89 11.62
C LYS A 51 -1.51 -10.92 12.80
N LYS A 52 -0.33 -10.90 13.43
CA LYS A 52 -0.02 -9.95 14.49
C LYS A 52 0.47 -8.65 13.85
N ASP A 53 -0.05 -7.52 14.33
CA ASP A 53 0.44 -6.19 13.96
C ASP A 53 1.92 -6.07 14.36
N ILE A 54 2.76 -5.67 13.40
CA ILE A 54 4.20 -5.51 13.60
C ILE A 54 4.67 -4.16 13.09
N GLU A 55 5.71 -3.63 13.71
CA GLU A 55 6.47 -2.52 13.16
C GLU A 55 7.69 -3.09 12.42
N ALA A 56 7.68 -2.95 11.09
CA ALA A 56 8.73 -3.46 10.23
C ALA A 56 9.60 -2.30 9.73
N ASP A 57 10.88 -2.33 10.05
CA ASP A 57 11.83 -1.37 9.51
C ASP A 57 12.12 -1.67 8.04
N TYR A 58 11.86 -0.69 7.18
CA TYR A 58 12.00 -0.78 5.72
C TYR A 58 13.44 -1.08 5.28
N GLU A 59 14.45 -0.80 6.10
CA GLU A 59 15.86 -1.07 5.78
C GLU A 59 16.18 -2.56 5.58
N TYR A 60 15.38 -3.45 6.16
CA TYR A 60 15.55 -4.91 6.04
C TYR A 60 14.82 -5.53 4.85
N TYR A 61 14.05 -4.75 4.09
CA TYR A 61 13.26 -5.23 2.95
C TYR A 61 13.79 -4.67 1.64
N ASN A 62 13.35 -5.25 0.52
CA ASN A 62 13.75 -4.83 -0.82
C ASN A 62 12.52 -4.69 -1.73
N GLY A 63 12.72 -4.13 -2.93
CA GLY A 63 11.67 -4.00 -3.94
C GLY A 63 10.45 -3.19 -3.48
N TYR A 64 9.27 -3.54 -4.01
CA TYR A 64 8.00 -2.87 -3.72
C TYR A 64 7.62 -2.89 -2.25
N THR A 65 7.93 -3.97 -1.54
CA THR A 65 7.72 -4.06 -0.08
C THR A 65 8.48 -2.99 0.68
N ARG A 66 9.75 -2.72 0.34
CA ARG A 66 10.53 -1.63 0.96
C ARG A 66 9.91 -0.27 0.68
N TYR A 67 9.44 -0.05 -0.55
CA TYR A 67 8.84 1.24 -0.94
C TYR A 67 7.57 1.52 -0.14
N VAL A 68 6.67 0.54 -0.01
CA VAL A 68 5.44 0.70 0.78
C VAL A 68 5.77 0.94 2.26
N LEU A 69 6.68 0.17 2.86
CA LEU A 69 7.07 0.38 4.27
C LEU A 69 7.66 1.78 4.51
N LYS A 70 8.48 2.27 3.57
CA LYS A 70 9.04 3.62 3.65
C LYS A 70 7.94 4.69 3.57
N SER A 71 6.97 4.53 2.66
CA SER A 71 5.81 5.43 2.60
C SER A 71 4.99 5.40 3.89
N ILE A 72 4.72 4.21 4.43
CA ILE A 72 4.03 4.03 5.72
C ILE A 72 4.77 4.77 6.84
N LYS A 73 6.09 4.61 6.94
CA LYS A 73 6.90 5.32 7.94
C LYS A 73 6.80 6.83 7.78
N ASN A 74 6.95 7.35 6.55
CA ASN A 74 6.83 8.78 6.29
C ASN A 74 5.44 9.33 6.65
N ILE A 75 4.36 8.58 6.42
CA ILE A 75 3.00 8.97 6.80
C ILE A 75 2.88 9.05 8.31
N LYS A 76 3.37 8.03 9.03
CA LYS A 76 3.37 8.02 10.51
C LYS A 76 4.20 9.16 11.08
N ASP A 77 5.41 9.38 10.56
CA ASP A 77 6.29 10.46 11.00
C ASP A 77 5.60 11.82 10.82
N LYS A 78 4.96 12.07 9.67
CA LYS A 78 4.16 13.29 9.43
C LYS A 78 3.00 13.44 10.42
N LYS A 79 2.26 12.35 10.69
CA LYS A 79 1.15 12.37 11.66
C LYS A 79 1.64 12.62 13.09
N SER A 80 2.83 12.14 13.46
CA SER A 80 3.41 12.35 14.79
C SER A 80 3.69 13.82 15.14
N PHE A 81 3.80 14.71 14.15
CA PHE A 81 3.94 16.15 14.38
C PHE A 81 2.61 16.87 14.63
N HIS A 82 1.48 16.19 14.37
CA HIS A 82 0.13 16.68 14.64
C HIS A 82 -0.42 15.97 15.89
N ILE A 83 -0.16 16.53 17.07
CA ILE A 83 -0.76 16.04 18.32
C ILE A 83 -2.20 16.53 18.40
N ASP A 84 -3.11 15.78 17.76
CA ASP A 84 -4.54 15.90 18.01
C ASP A 84 -4.92 15.01 19.19
N TRP A 85 -5.15 15.62 20.35
CA TRP A 85 -5.58 14.96 21.59
C TRP A 85 -6.95 14.24 21.48
N ALA A 86 -7.61 14.30 20.32
CA ALA A 86 -8.93 13.72 20.05
C ALA A 86 -8.92 12.46 19.15
N VAL A 87 -7.79 12.09 18.51
CA VAL A 87 -7.78 10.96 17.55
C VAL A 87 -6.61 9.99 17.80
N PHE A 88 -6.90 8.90 18.52
CA PHE A 88 -5.96 7.82 18.84
C PHE A 88 -5.69 6.80 17.72
N SER A 89 -6.06 7.09 16.48
CA SER A 89 -6.00 6.10 15.39
C SER A 89 -4.71 6.21 14.58
N ASP A 90 -3.69 5.43 14.94
CA ASP A 90 -2.45 5.19 14.16
C ASP A 90 -2.67 4.43 12.83
N ARG A 91 -3.93 4.37 12.36
CA ARG A 91 -4.32 3.71 11.12
C ARG A 91 -3.91 4.54 9.90
N ILE A 92 -3.58 3.82 8.84
CA ILE A 92 -3.17 4.39 7.56
C ILE A 92 -4.33 4.21 6.59
N TYR A 93 -5.19 5.22 6.53
CA TYR A 93 -6.35 5.23 5.65
C TYR A 93 -5.92 5.44 4.20
N LEU A 94 -6.51 4.66 3.30
CA LEU A 94 -6.20 4.71 1.87
C LEU A 94 -6.82 5.94 1.18
N SER A 95 -7.95 6.44 1.69
CA SER A 95 -8.58 7.68 1.24
C SER A 95 -7.67 8.90 1.42
N GLU A 96 -6.89 8.95 2.49
CA GLU A 96 -5.92 10.03 2.77
C GLU A 96 -4.59 9.84 2.02
N ASN A 97 -4.31 8.63 1.52
CA ASN A 97 -3.00 8.21 1.04
C ASN A 97 -3.11 7.44 -0.27
N GLU A 98 -3.76 8.02 -1.28
CA GLU A 98 -4.10 7.34 -2.54
C GLU A 98 -2.89 6.71 -3.24
N HIS A 99 -1.74 7.37 -3.18
CA HIS A 99 -0.48 6.90 -3.74
C HIS A 99 -0.05 5.51 -3.21
N LEU A 100 -0.51 5.10 -2.02
CA LEU A 100 -0.25 3.77 -1.49
C LEU A 100 -0.93 2.67 -2.30
N ILE A 101 -2.10 2.93 -2.90
CA ILE A 101 -2.83 1.94 -3.69
C ILE A 101 -1.96 1.49 -4.89
N GLU A 102 -1.33 2.44 -5.58
CA GLU A 102 -0.41 2.16 -6.68
C GLU A 102 0.83 1.37 -6.24
N GLN A 103 1.37 1.66 -5.06
CA GLN A 103 2.51 0.92 -4.52
C GLN A 103 2.11 -0.50 -4.09
N LEU A 104 0.93 -0.66 -3.49
CA LEU A 104 0.38 -1.95 -3.05
C LEU A 104 0.04 -2.85 -4.23
N LYS A 105 -0.38 -2.28 -5.37
CA LYS A 105 -0.60 -3.01 -6.63
C LYS A 105 0.61 -3.81 -7.09
N LEU A 106 1.81 -3.31 -6.77
CA LEU A 106 3.09 -3.94 -7.15
C LEU A 106 3.56 -4.97 -6.13
N CYS A 107 2.86 -5.14 -5.00
CA CYS A 107 3.27 -6.03 -3.92
C CYS A 107 2.60 -7.41 -4.01
N ASP A 108 3.41 -8.47 -3.89
CA ASP A 108 2.88 -9.85 -3.82
C ASP A 108 2.24 -10.20 -2.47
N ASN A 109 2.56 -9.42 -1.43
CA ASN A 109 2.18 -9.64 -0.05
C ASN A 109 1.03 -8.72 0.42
N PHE A 110 0.20 -8.23 -0.49
CA PHE A 110 -1.02 -7.49 -0.16
C PHE A 110 -2.23 -8.43 -0.03
N VAL A 111 -2.84 -8.46 1.14
CA VAL A 111 -3.86 -9.45 1.54
C VAL A 111 -5.08 -8.80 2.18
N ASN A 112 -6.20 -9.53 2.22
CA ASN A 112 -7.38 -9.12 2.97
C ASN A 112 -7.39 -9.64 4.42
N ASP A 113 -8.45 -9.33 5.15
CA ASP A 113 -8.78 -9.84 6.50
C ASP A 113 -8.66 -11.38 6.61
N LYS A 114 -9.06 -12.10 5.56
CA LYS A 114 -8.97 -13.56 5.44
C LYS A 114 -7.58 -14.06 5.03
N PHE A 115 -6.61 -13.17 4.93
CA PHE A 115 -5.23 -13.46 4.53
C PHE A 115 -5.10 -14.06 3.11
N LYS A 116 -6.07 -13.73 2.25
CA LYS A 116 -6.02 -14.06 0.82
C LYS A 116 -5.44 -12.88 0.06
N ARG A 117 -4.57 -13.17 -0.91
CA ARG A 117 -3.97 -12.16 -1.78
C ARG A 117 -5.06 -11.35 -2.49
N ILE A 118 -4.87 -10.04 -2.51
CA ILE A 118 -5.71 -9.10 -3.26
C ILE A 118 -5.10 -8.94 -4.66
N SER A 119 -5.97 -8.96 -5.67
CA SER A 119 -5.55 -8.73 -7.06
C SER A 119 -6.15 -7.44 -7.61
N PHE A 120 -5.43 -6.76 -8.48
CA PHE A 120 -5.92 -5.55 -9.16
C PHE A 120 -6.46 -5.91 -10.54
N LYS A 121 -7.53 -5.24 -10.95
CA LYS A 121 -8.08 -5.29 -12.30
C LYS A 121 -7.76 -4.01 -13.03
N GLU A 122 -7.31 -4.15 -14.27
CA GLU A 122 -6.89 -3.03 -15.12
C GLU A 122 -8.07 -2.40 -15.85
N ASP A 123 -9.12 -3.17 -16.12
CA ASP A 123 -10.31 -2.61 -16.78
C ASP A 123 -11.15 -1.78 -15.81
N LEU A 124 -11.72 -0.72 -16.36
CA LEU A 124 -12.52 0.24 -15.63
C LEU A 124 -13.90 -0.31 -15.29
N VAL A 125 -14.36 0.03 -14.09
CA VAL A 125 -15.74 -0.23 -13.66
C VAL A 125 -16.64 0.90 -14.17
N ARG A 126 -17.79 0.52 -14.72
CA ARG A 126 -18.84 1.47 -15.09
C ARG A 126 -19.76 1.71 -13.90
N VAL A 127 -20.03 2.98 -13.62
CA VAL A 127 -21.06 3.39 -12.66
C VAL A 127 -22.35 3.64 -13.43
N LEU A 128 -23.43 2.97 -13.07
CA LEU A 128 -24.75 3.23 -13.65
C LEU A 128 -25.69 3.74 -12.55
N LEU A 129 -26.36 4.84 -12.85
CA LEU A 129 -27.47 5.34 -12.07
C LEU A 129 -28.75 4.76 -12.66
N THR A 130 -29.44 3.91 -11.90
CA THR A 130 -30.73 3.35 -12.29
C THR A 130 -31.83 4.08 -11.52
N ILE A 131 -32.85 4.53 -12.24
CA ILE A 131 -34.04 5.15 -11.67
C ILE A 131 -35.22 4.24 -12.02
N GLU A 132 -35.88 3.72 -10.98
CA GLU A 132 -37.02 2.81 -11.12
C GLU A 132 -38.22 3.41 -10.41
N GLU A 133 -39.39 3.42 -11.05
CA GLU A 133 -40.64 3.77 -10.38
C GLU A 133 -41.14 2.57 -9.58
N LYS A 134 -41.34 2.75 -8.27
CA LYS A 134 -41.87 1.74 -7.38
C LYS A 134 -42.87 2.37 -6.42
N ASN A 135 -44.12 1.91 -6.45
CA ASN A 135 -45.22 2.41 -5.61
C ASN A 135 -45.40 3.94 -5.70
N SER A 136 -45.44 4.49 -6.92
CA SER A 136 -45.57 5.95 -7.16
C SER A 136 -44.45 6.79 -6.54
N SER A 137 -43.30 6.18 -6.27
CA SER A 137 -42.08 6.84 -5.80
C SER A 137 -40.91 6.46 -6.72
N LEU A 138 -39.99 7.40 -6.96
CA LEU A 138 -38.76 7.12 -7.70
C LEU A 138 -37.72 6.52 -6.75
N MET A 139 -37.26 5.31 -7.07
CA MET A 139 -36.13 4.66 -6.42
C MET A 139 -34.88 4.88 -7.26
N VAL A 140 -33.86 5.46 -6.65
CA VAL A 140 -32.55 5.68 -7.28
C VAL A 140 -31.57 4.66 -6.72
N LYS A 141 -30.91 3.91 -7.61
CA LYS A 141 -29.88 2.93 -7.25
C LYS A 141 -28.61 3.23 -8.05
N ILE A 142 -27.47 3.24 -7.36
CA ILE A 142 -26.16 3.25 -8.03
C ILE A 142 -25.67 1.81 -8.09
N ILE A 143 -25.31 1.34 -9.28
CA ILE A 143 -24.72 0.02 -9.51
C ILE A 143 -23.34 0.14 -10.15
N TYR A 144 -22.45 -0.78 -9.78
CA TYR A 144 -21.10 -0.87 -10.31
C TYR A 144 -21.03 -2.10 -11.21
N VAL A 145 -20.66 -1.92 -12.47
CA VAL A 145 -20.65 -2.98 -13.48
C VAL A 145 -19.25 -3.22 -13.99
N TYR A 146 -18.81 -4.48 -13.92
CA TYR A 146 -17.55 -4.96 -14.47
C TYR A 146 -17.81 -6.16 -15.37
N ASN A 147 -17.35 -6.11 -16.63
CA ASN A 147 -17.59 -7.16 -17.64
C ASN A 147 -19.06 -7.64 -17.68
N GLU A 148 -19.97 -6.67 -17.80
CA GLU A 148 -21.44 -6.89 -17.89
C GLU A 148 -22.09 -7.51 -16.64
N LYS A 149 -21.35 -7.61 -15.53
CA LYS A 149 -21.86 -8.13 -14.27
C LYS A 149 -21.87 -7.05 -13.19
N GLU A 150 -22.98 -6.95 -12.48
CA GLU A 150 -23.07 -6.11 -11.28
C GLU A 150 -22.13 -6.64 -10.19
N LEU A 151 -21.29 -5.74 -9.67
CA LEU A 151 -20.47 -5.99 -8.50
C LEU A 151 -21.35 -5.82 -7.25
N SER A 152 -21.39 -6.86 -6.41
CA SER A 152 -22.09 -6.83 -5.13
C SER A 152 -21.12 -6.57 -3.98
N LYS A 153 -21.60 -5.93 -2.90
CA LYS A 153 -20.82 -5.65 -1.67
C LYS A 153 -19.54 -4.85 -1.97
N VAL A 154 -19.71 -3.79 -2.74
CA VAL A 154 -18.65 -2.84 -3.08
C VAL A 154 -18.24 -2.06 -1.83
N LEU A 155 -16.94 -2.00 -1.55
CA LEU A 155 -16.35 -1.20 -0.48
C LEU A 155 -15.36 -0.21 -1.07
N PHE A 156 -15.45 1.07 -0.72
CA PHE A 156 -14.55 2.08 -1.22
C PHE A 156 -13.20 2.05 -0.52
N LEU A 157 -12.12 2.16 -1.29
CA LEU A 157 -10.77 2.37 -0.79
C LEU A 157 -10.43 3.86 -0.71
N ASN A 158 -10.79 4.57 -1.77
CA ASN A 158 -10.81 6.02 -1.93
C ASN A 158 -11.88 6.36 -2.98
N GLU A 159 -11.91 7.60 -3.46
CA GLU A 159 -12.91 8.05 -4.45
C GLU A 159 -12.81 7.29 -5.79
N ASN A 160 -11.61 6.85 -6.15
CA ASN A 160 -11.30 6.29 -7.47
C ASN A 160 -11.11 4.77 -7.47
N HIS A 161 -11.19 4.10 -6.32
CA HIS A 161 -10.96 2.66 -6.20
C HIS A 161 -11.96 1.99 -5.29
N ILE A 162 -12.44 0.84 -5.76
CA ILE A 162 -13.32 -0.03 -5.01
C ILE A 162 -12.73 -1.41 -4.82
N TYR A 163 -13.00 -2.00 -3.67
CA TYR A 163 -12.73 -3.39 -3.34
C TYR A 163 -14.02 -4.21 -3.42
N CYS A 164 -13.94 -5.35 -4.12
CA CYS A 164 -15.01 -6.31 -4.21
C CYS A 164 -14.43 -7.74 -4.32
N GLN A 165 -14.80 -8.62 -3.39
CA GLN A 165 -14.47 -10.06 -3.42
C GLN A 165 -12.98 -10.38 -3.66
N GLY A 166 -12.07 -9.68 -2.96
CA GLY A 166 -10.62 -9.90 -3.10
C GLY A 166 -9.98 -9.22 -4.30
N LYS A 167 -10.74 -8.40 -5.03
CA LYS A 167 -10.27 -7.64 -6.19
C LYS A 167 -10.42 -6.15 -5.95
N ILE A 168 -9.47 -5.39 -6.47
CA ILE A 168 -9.55 -3.93 -6.53
C ILE A 168 -9.76 -3.51 -7.97
N PHE A 169 -10.66 -2.56 -8.15
CA PHE A 169 -11.00 -1.99 -9.44
C PHE A 169 -10.85 -0.48 -9.38
N GLN A 170 -10.45 0.12 -10.49
CA GLN A 170 -10.51 1.56 -10.67
C GLN A 170 -11.91 1.95 -11.17
N VAL A 171 -12.45 3.01 -10.57
CA VAL A 171 -13.71 3.64 -10.95
C VAL A 171 -13.35 5.01 -11.51
N LEU A 172 -13.84 5.33 -12.70
CA LEU A 172 -13.70 6.70 -13.21
C LEU A 172 -14.70 7.62 -12.50
N PRO A 173 -14.30 8.85 -12.15
CA PRO A 173 -15.20 9.86 -11.62
C PRO A 173 -16.29 10.25 -12.62
#